data_AF-A0A963NVV5-F1
#
_entry.id   AF-A0A963NVV5-F1
#
_cell.length_a   1.000
_cell.length_b   1.000
_cell.length_c   1.000
_cell.angle_alpha   90.00
_cell.angle_beta   90.00
_cell.angle_gamma   90.00
#
_symmetry.space_group_name_H-M   'P 1'
#
loop_
_entity.id
_entity.type
_entity.pdbx_description
1 polymer ?
#
loop_
_entity_poly.entity_id
_entity_poly.type
_entity_poly.pdbx_seq_one_letter_code
_entity_poly.pdbx_strand_id
1 'polypeptide(L)'
;MTELAKKRPEFRNINAFKDLTTYRMTPAAWVSILHRASGAILFLLLPLVIWLFDTSVSSEYSFARFKSAFGAGLGFVPGWLL
;
A
#
# COMPACT_ATOMS: atom_id res chain seq x y z
N MET A 1 38.63 -36.03 -8.82
CA MET A 1 38.28 -34.62 -8.54
C MET A 1 37.21 -34.21 -9.54
N THR A 2 35.94 -34.22 -9.14
CA THR A 2 34.84 -33.77 -9.99
C THR A 2 34.93 -32.25 -10.11
N GLU A 3 35.22 -31.73 -11.30
CA GLU A 3 35.21 -30.27 -11.52
C GLU A 3 33.80 -29.73 -11.26
N LEU A 4 33.67 -28.87 -10.25
CA LEU A 4 32.44 -28.16 -9.95
C LEU A 4 32.22 -27.13 -11.07
N ALA A 5 31.16 -27.33 -11.86
CA ALA A 5 30.80 -26.44 -12.96
C ALA A 5 30.71 -24.98 -12.50
N LYS A 6 31.36 -24.07 -13.24
CA LYS A 6 31.39 -22.63 -12.95
C LYS A 6 29.98 -22.04 -12.87
N LYS A 7 29.66 -21.41 -11.74
CA LYS A 7 28.35 -20.78 -11.50
C LYS A 7 28.13 -19.61 -12.47
N ARG A 8 26.96 -19.56 -13.13
CA ARG A 8 26.56 -18.46 -14.02
C ARG A 8 26.39 -17.15 -13.25
N PRO A 9 26.72 -16.00 -13.88
CA PRO A 9 26.50 -14.70 -13.26
C PRO A 9 25.01 -14.44 -13.01
N GLU A 10 24.68 -13.94 -11.83
CA GLU A 10 23.33 -13.55 -11.44
C GLU A 10 23.28 -12.02 -11.28
N PHE A 11 22.36 -11.35 -11.96
CA PHE A 11 22.12 -9.92 -11.77
C PHE A 11 21.20 -9.73 -10.55
N ARG A 12 21.78 -9.33 -9.41
CA ARG A 12 21.08 -9.22 -8.12
C ARG A 12 20.78 -7.78 -7.66
N ASN A 13 21.27 -6.79 -8.40
CA ASN A 13 21.16 -5.37 -8.03
C ASN A 13 20.58 -4.55 -9.18
N ILE A 14 19.34 -4.89 -9.58
CA ILE A 14 18.58 -4.10 -10.55
C ILE A 14 17.85 -2.98 -9.80
N ASN A 15 18.01 -1.75 -10.28
CA ASN A 15 17.35 -0.60 -9.71
C ASN A 15 15.87 -0.57 -10.16
N ALA A 16 14.95 -0.51 -9.20
CA ALA A 16 13.52 -0.56 -9.50
C ALA A 16 13.01 0.60 -10.38
N PHE A 17 13.63 1.77 -10.31
CA PHE A 17 13.18 2.96 -11.04
C PHE A 17 13.88 3.15 -12.39
N LYS A 18 15.14 2.74 -12.49
CA LYS A 18 15.93 2.85 -13.73
C LYS A 18 15.80 1.62 -14.64
N ASP A 19 15.81 0.42 -14.06
CA ASP A 19 15.93 -0.82 -14.84
C ASP A 19 14.56 -1.45 -15.11
N LEU A 20 13.67 -1.53 -14.11
CA LEU A 20 12.35 -2.17 -14.28
C LEU A 20 11.41 -1.38 -15.20
N THR A 21 11.53 -0.05 -15.24
CA THR A 21 10.70 0.82 -16.08
C THR A 21 11.02 0.67 -17.57
N THR A 22 12.24 0.22 -17.90
CA THR A 22 12.70 -0.01 -19.27
C THR A 22 12.35 -1.42 -19.76
N TYR A 23 12.02 -2.34 -18.85
CA TYR A 23 11.66 -3.71 -19.23
C TYR A 23 10.25 -3.81 -19.82
N ARG A 24 10.13 -4.54 -20.93
CA ARG A 24 8.84 -4.94 -21.48
C ARG A 24 8.22 -6.02 -20.60
N MET A 25 7.44 -5.59 -19.63
CA MET A 25 6.70 -6.48 -18.73
C MET A 25 5.46 -7.06 -19.42
N THR A 26 5.17 -8.33 -19.16
CA THR A 26 3.88 -8.91 -19.52
C THR A 26 2.77 -8.30 -18.65
N PRO A 27 1.50 -8.29 -19.09
CA PRO A 27 0.39 -7.79 -18.27
C PRO A 27 0.30 -8.46 -16.89
N ALA A 28 0.59 -9.76 -16.80
CA ALA A 28 0.61 -10.48 -15.53
C ALA A 28 1.66 -9.96 -14.54
N ALA A 29 2.82 -9.52 -15.03
CA ALA A 29 3.86 -8.95 -14.18
C ALA A 29 3.42 -7.61 -13.56
N TRP A 30 2.73 -6.75 -14.33
CA TRP A 30 2.14 -5.51 -13.83
C TRP A 30 1.10 -5.78 -12.74
N VAL A 31 0.14 -6.68 -13.01
CA VAL A 31 -0.91 -7.04 -12.04
C VAL A 31 -0.29 -7.56 -10.74
N SER A 32 0.75 -8.40 -10.83
CA SER A 32 1.42 -8.94 -9.65
C SER A 32 2.08 -7.86 -8.78
N ILE A 33 2.71 -6.85 -9.39
CA ILE A 33 3.33 -5.74 -8.66
C ILE A 33 2.26 -4.83 -8.05
N LEU A 34 1.24 -4.47 -8.83
CA LEU A 34 0.16 -3.62 -8.37
C LEU A 34 -0.64 -4.27 -7.24
N HIS A 35 -0.91 -5.58 -7.31
CA HIS A 35 -1.59 -6.31 -6.24
C HIS A 35 -0.78 -6.29 -4.92
N ARG A 36 0.54 -6.45 -5.01
CA ARG A 36 1.42 -6.35 -3.84
C ARG A 36 1.44 -4.95 -3.26
N ALA A 37 1.54 -3.92 -4.12
CA ALA A 37 1.48 -2.54 -3.70
C ALA A 37 0.12 -2.20 -3.06
N SER A 38 -1.00 -2.68 -3.62
CA SER A 38 -2.33 -2.46 -3.03
C SER A 38 -2.46 -3.11 -1.65
N GLY A 39 -1.87 -4.30 -1.45
CA GLY A 39 -1.84 -4.95 -0.13
C GLY A 39 -1.04 -4.13 0.89
N ALA A 40 0.11 -3.60 0.50
CA ALA A 40 0.92 -2.74 1.38
C ALA A 40 0.20 -1.43 1.73
N ILE A 41 -0.46 -0.79 0.75
CA ILE A 41 -1.27 0.41 0.98
C ILE A 41 -2.41 0.10 1.94
N LEU A 42 -3.15 -1.00 1.73
CA LEU A 42 -4.23 -1.41 2.63
C LEU A 42 -3.71 -1.66 4.05
N PHE A 43 -2.59 -2.35 4.21
CA PHE A 43 -1.98 -2.60 5.51
C PHE A 43 -1.67 -1.30 6.26
N LEU A 44 -1.12 -0.30 5.58
CA LEU A 44 -0.87 1.02 6.17
C LEU A 44 -2.15 1.78 6.50
N LEU A 45 -3.20 1.62 5.69
CA LEU A 45 -4.50 2.29 5.90
C LEU A 45 -5.41 1.55 6.89
N LEU A 46 -5.15 0.29 7.24
CA LEU A 46 -6.01 -0.50 8.13
C LEU A 46 -6.27 0.17 9.48
N PRO A 47 -5.26 0.71 10.21
CA PRO A 47 -5.51 1.41 11.47
C PRO A 47 -6.45 2.60 11.31
N LEU A 48 -6.31 3.36 10.22
CA LEU A 48 -7.19 4.48 9.90
C LEU A 48 -8.62 4.01 9.64
N VAL A 49 -8.79 2.98 8.80
CA VAL A 49 -10.12 2.45 8.46
C VAL A 49 -10.83 1.89 9.70
N ILE A 50 -10.11 1.18 10.57
CA ILE A 50 -10.67 0.65 11.82
C ILE A 50 -11.11 1.80 12.74
N TRP A 51 -10.28 2.83 12.90
CA TRP A 51 -10.64 4.01 13.70
C TRP A 51 -11.85 4.76 13.14
N LEU A 52 -11.92 4.92 11.82
CA LEU A 52 -13.07 5.53 11.15
C LEU A 52 -14.35 4.74 11.41
N PHE A 53 -14.28 3.42 11.31
CA PHE A 53 -15.41 2.55 11.57
C PHE A 53 -15.88 2.66 13.02
N ASP A 54 -14.98 2.53 13.99
CA ASP A 54 -15.26 2.65 15.42
C ASP A 54 -15.95 3.99 15.76
N THR A 55 -15.41 5.09 15.24
CA THR A 55 -15.96 6.43 15.45
C THR A 55 -17.37 6.57 14.86
N SER A 56 -17.62 5.95 13.70
CA SER A 56 -18.91 6.03 13.01
C SER A 56 -20.06 5.32 13.73
N VAL A 57 -19.76 4.30 14.55
CA VAL A 57 -20.77 3.47 15.23
C VAL A 57 -20.86 3.68 16.74
N SER A 58 -19.90 4.41 17.34
CA SER A 58 -19.78 4.56 18.79
C SER A 58 -20.91 5.34 19.47
N SER A 59 -21.37 6.45 18.87
CA SER A 59 -22.48 7.26 19.43
C SER A 59 -23.03 8.24 18.40
N GLU A 60 -24.21 8.81 18.65
CA GLU A 60 -24.79 9.88 17.83
C GLU A 60 -23.85 11.10 17.75
N TYR A 61 -23.22 11.47 18.86
CA TYR A 61 -22.27 12.58 18.90
C TYR A 61 -20.98 12.27 18.12
N SER A 62 -20.45 11.05 18.26
CA SER A 62 -19.27 10.60 17.49
C SER A 62 -19.58 10.56 15.98
N PHE A 63 -20.77 10.12 15.60
CA PHE A 63 -21.22 10.12 14.22
C PHE A 63 -21.41 11.54 13.66
N ALA A 64 -21.93 12.48 14.47
CA ALA A 64 -22.04 13.88 14.08
C ALA A 64 -20.67 14.51 13.82
N ARG A 65 -19.69 14.26 14.70
CA ARG A 65 -18.29 14.69 14.49
C ARG A 65 -17.67 14.04 13.25
N PHE A 66 -17.84 12.72 13.07
CA PHE A 66 -17.42 11.99 11.88
C PHE A 66 -17.96 12.65 10.61
N LYS A 67 -19.28 12.87 10.54
CA LYS A 67 -19.93 13.50 9.40
C LYS A 67 -19.40 14.92 9.13
N SER A 68 -19.19 15.71 10.18
CA SER A 68 -18.62 17.06 10.04
C SER A 68 -17.19 17.05 9.50
N ALA A 69 -16.36 16.08 9.90
CA ALA A 69 -14.99 15.97 9.43
C ALA A 69 -14.95 15.71 7.91
N PHE A 70 -15.77 14.79 7.40
CA PHE A 70 -15.84 14.50 5.98
C PHE A 70 -16.60 15.55 5.17
N GLY A 71 -17.58 16.24 5.77
CA GLY A 71 -18.29 17.36 5.15
C GLY A 71 -17.43 18.61 4.97
N ALA A 72 -16.47 18.85 5.88
CA ALA A 72 -15.53 19.97 5.82
C ALA A 72 -14.29 19.70 4.94
N GLY A 73 -14.16 18.49 4.37
CA GLY A 73 -13.07 18.14 3.46
C GLY A 73 -11.79 17.63 4.11
N LEU A 74 -11.84 17.07 5.34
CA LEU A 74 -10.64 16.54 6.02
C LEU A 74 -9.98 15.32 5.33
N GLY A 75 -10.55 14.80 4.24
CA GLY A 75 -9.92 13.77 3.42
C GLY A 75 -9.51 12.53 4.23
N PHE A 76 -8.21 12.25 4.30
CA PHE A 76 -7.64 11.09 4.99
C PHE A 76 -7.03 11.43 6.37
N VAL A 77 -7.13 12.69 6.82
CA VAL A 77 -6.53 13.11 8.09
C VAL A 77 -7.32 12.49 9.23
N PRO A 78 -6.67 11.75 10.16
CA PRO A 78 -7.36 11.23 11.33
C PRO A 78 -7.95 12.40 12.11
N GLY A 79 -9.25 12.36 12.38
CA GLY A 79 -9.95 13.36 13.21
C GLY A 79 -9.51 13.39 14.67
N TRP A 80 -8.42 12.69 15.04
CA TRP A 80 -7.76 12.81 16.33
C TRP A 80 -7.08 14.17 16.55
N LEU A 81 -6.93 14.98 15.50
CA LEU A 81 -6.45 16.37 15.55
C LEU A 81 -7.57 17.41 15.81
N LEU A 82 -8.82 16.96 16.01
CA LEU A 82 -10.02 17.78 16.29
C LEU A 82 -10.67 17.37 17.62
#